data_AF-A0A520C8G8-F1
#
_entry.id   AF-A0A520C8G8-F1
#
_cell.length_a   1.000
_cell.length_b   1.000
_cell.length_c   1.000
_cell.angle_alpha   90.00
_cell.angle_beta   90.00
_cell.angle_gamma   90.00
#
_symmetry.space_group_name_H-M   'P 1'
#
loop_
_entity.id
_entity.type
_entity.pdbx_description
1 polymer ?
#
loop_
_entity_poly.entity_id
_entity_poly.type
_entity_poly.pdbx_seq_one_letter_code
_entity_poly.pdbx_strand_id
1 'polypeptide(L)'
;FSPPKETEAATALINGGADVLFQNTDSPAVLKTAQEKGKRAFGWDSDMTAYGPKAHLASAIINWGPYYIKTTQDALDGKWTTGQSWWGVKEGAIDIVSIAEDVPAEIKTKVETVKAGLKDGSFSIWKGPIVGQDGKELVAKDTVADDKFLSGVGFYVKGVEGKVPGK
;
A
#
# COMPACT_ATOMS: atom_id res chain seq x y z
N PHE A 1 1.31 -16.56 0.75
CA PHE A 1 0.18 -17.12 1.52
C PHE A 1 0.56 -18.12 2.62
N SER A 2 0.41 -17.74 3.89
CA SER A 2 0.45 -18.67 5.04
C SER A 2 -0.26 -18.03 6.25
N PRO A 3 -1.60 -18.18 6.37
CA PRO A 3 -2.36 -17.52 7.44
C PRO A 3 -1.83 -17.76 8.86
N PRO A 4 -1.37 -18.97 9.24
CA PRO A 4 -0.78 -19.17 10.57
C PRO A 4 0.47 -18.32 10.83
N LYS A 5 1.36 -18.19 9.84
CA LYS A 5 2.57 -17.35 9.96
C LYS A 5 2.23 -15.87 9.98
N GLU A 6 1.20 -15.47 9.24
CA GLU A 6 0.68 -14.09 9.24
C GLU A 6 0.12 -13.72 10.62
N THR A 7 -0.64 -14.62 11.27
CA THR A 7 -1.11 -14.45 12.65
C THR A 7 0.05 -14.35 13.65
N GLU A 8 1.07 -15.22 13.52
CA GLU A 8 2.25 -15.22 14.39
C GLU A 8 3.02 -13.89 14.27
N ALA A 9 3.27 -13.44 13.03
CA ALA A 9 3.94 -12.17 12.77
C ALA A 9 3.16 -10.98 13.33
N ALA A 10 1.84 -10.93 13.10
CA ALA A 10 0.97 -9.87 13.64
C ALA A 10 1.01 -9.84 15.18
N THR A 11 0.94 -11.02 15.81
CA THR A 11 1.02 -11.15 17.27
C THR A 11 2.36 -10.67 17.80
N ALA A 12 3.46 -11.03 17.14
CA ALA A 12 4.80 -10.61 17.52
C ALA A 12 4.97 -9.08 17.43
N LEU A 13 4.51 -8.45 16.34
CA LEU A 13 4.54 -6.99 16.18
C LEU A 13 3.72 -6.28 17.26
N ILE A 14 2.51 -6.77 17.55
CA ILE A 14 1.65 -6.19 18.59
C ILE A 14 2.30 -6.33 19.98
N ASN A 15 2.89 -7.49 20.28
CA ASN A 15 3.64 -7.69 21.53
C ASN A 15 4.89 -6.82 21.61
N GLY A 16 5.50 -6.49 20.46
CA GLY A 16 6.59 -5.52 20.33
C GLY A 16 6.16 -4.06 20.46
N GLY A 17 4.86 -3.78 20.61
CA GLY A 17 4.31 -2.44 20.85
C GLY A 17 3.60 -1.80 19.66
N ALA A 18 3.53 -2.46 18.50
CA ALA A 18 2.78 -1.94 17.36
C ALA A 18 1.27 -1.89 17.67
N ASP A 19 0.64 -0.76 17.35
CA ASP A 19 -0.78 -0.50 17.58
C ASP A 19 -1.61 -0.41 16.29
N VAL A 20 -0.94 -0.17 15.15
CA VAL A 20 -1.50 -0.17 13.81
C VAL A 20 -0.67 -1.08 12.90
N LEU A 21 -1.32 -2.05 12.24
CA LEU A 21 -0.66 -2.98 11.32
C LEU A 21 -1.08 -2.77 9.86
N PHE A 22 -0.15 -3.06 8.96
CA PHE A 22 -0.40 -3.23 7.54
C PHE A 22 0.41 -4.40 7.00
N GLN A 23 -0.05 -5.03 5.93
CA GLN A 23 0.53 -6.26 5.41
C GLN A 23 0.78 -6.17 3.90
N ASN A 24 1.70 -7.00 3.43
CA ASN A 24 1.91 -7.30 2.00
C ASN A 24 1.90 -8.84 1.80
N THR A 25 1.04 -9.51 2.56
CA THR A 25 0.66 -10.93 2.46
C THR A 25 -0.82 -11.03 2.08
N ASP A 26 -1.35 -12.24 1.85
CA ASP A 26 -2.58 -12.38 1.03
C ASP A 26 -3.81 -12.90 1.81
N SER A 27 -3.78 -12.95 3.15
CA SER A 27 -4.92 -13.42 3.96
C SER A 27 -5.44 -12.35 4.93
N PRO A 28 -6.67 -12.47 5.46
CA PRO A 28 -7.19 -11.54 6.46
C PRO A 28 -6.62 -11.78 7.87
N ALA A 29 -5.60 -12.65 8.02
CA ALA A 29 -5.09 -13.07 9.33
C ALA A 29 -4.62 -11.89 10.19
N VAL A 30 -3.85 -10.95 9.63
CA VAL A 30 -3.33 -9.79 10.37
C VAL A 30 -4.47 -8.92 10.90
N LEU A 31 -5.48 -8.63 10.07
CA LEU A 31 -6.64 -7.83 10.46
C LEU A 31 -7.48 -8.53 11.54
N LYS A 32 -7.68 -9.85 11.43
CA LYS A 32 -8.36 -10.64 12.47
C LYS A 32 -7.60 -10.60 13.79
N THR A 33 -6.28 -10.80 13.74
CA THR A 33 -5.42 -10.73 14.94
C THR A 33 -5.47 -9.34 15.57
N ALA A 34 -5.41 -8.26 14.76
CA ALA A 34 -5.55 -6.90 15.27
C ALA A 34 -6.90 -6.73 16.01
N GLN A 35 -7.99 -7.22 15.44
CA GLN A 35 -9.30 -7.17 16.10
C GLN A 35 -9.34 -7.96 17.42
N GLU A 36 -8.84 -9.18 17.44
CA GLU A 36 -8.76 -10.01 18.65
C GLU A 36 -7.94 -9.35 19.76
N LYS A 37 -6.91 -8.56 19.39
CA LYS A 37 -6.03 -7.86 20.32
C LYS A 37 -6.46 -6.42 20.61
N GLY A 38 -7.59 -5.96 20.08
CA GLY A 38 -8.07 -4.58 20.26
C GLY A 38 -7.12 -3.53 19.66
N LYS A 39 -6.41 -3.89 18.59
CA LYS A 39 -5.51 -3.03 17.81
C LYS A 39 -6.16 -2.66 16.48
N ARG A 40 -5.51 -1.80 15.72
CA ARG A 40 -5.99 -1.36 14.40
C ARG A 40 -5.16 -1.95 13.27
N ALA A 41 -5.76 -2.10 12.09
CA ALA A 41 -5.06 -2.53 10.90
C ALA A 41 -5.74 -2.05 9.62
N PHE A 42 -5.02 -2.13 8.51
CA PHE A 42 -5.55 -1.89 7.17
C PHE A 42 -5.80 -3.20 6.43
N GLY A 43 -6.81 -3.23 5.56
CA GLY A 43 -6.99 -4.31 4.60
C GLY A 43 -6.08 -4.17 3.38
N TRP A 44 -5.78 -5.30 2.76
CA TRP A 44 -4.86 -5.43 1.62
C TRP A 44 -5.55 -6.13 0.45
N ASP A 45 -5.32 -5.64 -0.78
CA ASP A 45 -5.87 -6.06 -2.07
C ASP A 45 -7.40 -6.02 -2.24
N SER A 46 -8.18 -6.09 -1.16
CA SER A 46 -9.64 -6.09 -1.16
C SER A 46 -10.21 -5.35 0.05
N ASP A 47 -11.50 -5.01 -0.01
CA ASP A 47 -12.21 -4.53 1.16
C ASP A 47 -12.30 -5.67 2.19
N MET A 48 -11.60 -5.50 3.32
CA MET A 48 -11.52 -6.49 4.38
C MET A 48 -12.35 -6.11 5.61
N THR A 49 -13.19 -5.07 5.52
CA THR A 49 -14.00 -4.56 6.65
C THR A 49 -14.73 -5.68 7.40
N ALA A 50 -15.33 -6.63 6.68
CA ALA A 50 -16.09 -7.74 7.27
C ALA A 50 -15.26 -8.69 8.15
N TYR A 51 -13.94 -8.76 7.97
CA TYR A 51 -13.07 -9.67 8.74
C TYR A 51 -12.60 -9.08 10.07
N GLY A 52 -12.67 -7.76 10.24
CA GLY A 52 -12.22 -7.08 11.45
C GLY A 52 -12.83 -5.69 11.60
N PRO A 53 -14.17 -5.54 11.68
CA PRO A 53 -14.85 -4.25 11.60
C PRO A 53 -14.45 -3.22 12.69
N LYS A 54 -13.95 -3.68 13.86
CA LYS A 54 -13.45 -2.80 14.92
C LYS A 54 -11.98 -2.43 14.78
N ALA A 55 -11.21 -3.26 14.08
CA ALA A 55 -9.78 -3.02 13.84
C ALA A 55 -9.53 -2.27 12.54
N HIS A 56 -10.37 -2.48 11.53
CA HIS A 56 -10.21 -1.96 10.19
C HIS A 56 -10.21 -0.43 10.19
N LEU A 57 -9.17 0.16 9.58
CA LEU A 57 -9.06 1.61 9.38
C LEU A 57 -9.47 2.03 7.97
N ALA A 58 -9.05 1.26 6.97
CA ALA A 58 -9.37 1.37 5.55
C ALA A 58 -8.78 0.14 4.83
N SER A 59 -9.11 -0.04 3.56
CA SER A 59 -8.46 -1.03 2.69
C SER A 59 -7.73 -0.36 1.54
N ALA A 60 -6.47 -0.74 1.30
CA ALA A 60 -5.80 -0.49 0.03
C ALA A 60 -6.19 -1.62 -0.94
N ILE A 61 -6.96 -1.31 -1.98
CA ILE A 61 -7.51 -2.30 -2.91
C ILE A 61 -6.78 -2.28 -4.24
N ILE A 62 -6.80 -3.43 -4.92
CA ILE A 62 -6.38 -3.54 -6.30
C ILE A 62 -7.59 -3.91 -7.17
N ASN A 63 -7.92 -3.04 -8.12
CA ASN A 63 -8.95 -3.25 -9.11
C ASN A 63 -8.31 -3.61 -10.46
N TRP A 64 -8.25 -4.90 -10.76
CA TRP A 64 -7.72 -5.40 -12.02
C TRP A 64 -8.70 -5.25 -13.20
N GLY A 65 -9.97 -4.95 -12.94
CA GLY A 65 -11.03 -4.87 -13.94
C GLY A 65 -10.69 -3.98 -15.13
N PRO A 66 -10.33 -2.69 -14.92
CA PRO A 66 -9.95 -1.78 -15.99
C PRO A 66 -8.83 -2.32 -16.88
N TYR A 67 -7.80 -2.92 -16.27
CA TYR A 67 -6.65 -3.45 -17.00
C TYR A 67 -7.02 -4.68 -17.85
N TYR A 68 -7.79 -5.61 -17.28
CA TYR A 68 -8.24 -6.80 -17.99
C TYR A 68 -9.19 -6.48 -19.14
N ILE A 69 -10.12 -5.52 -18.94
CA ILE A 69 -11.01 -5.05 -20.00
C ILE A 69 -10.19 -4.47 -21.16
N LYS A 70 -9.27 -3.53 -20.87
CA LYS A 70 -8.43 -2.89 -21.90
C LYS A 70 -7.60 -3.92 -22.66
N THR A 71 -6.88 -4.78 -21.94
CA THR A 71 -5.94 -5.74 -22.55
C THR A 71 -6.67 -6.77 -23.41
N THR A 72 -7.84 -7.22 -22.95
CA THR A 72 -8.69 -8.15 -23.72
C THR A 72 -9.21 -7.46 -24.99
N GLN A 73 -9.66 -6.21 -24.91
CA GLN A 73 -10.10 -5.46 -26.07
C GLN A 73 -8.96 -5.23 -27.08
N ASP A 74 -7.76 -4.87 -26.62
CA ASP A 74 -6.60 -4.68 -27.49
C ASP A 74 -6.25 -5.97 -28.24
N ALA A 75 -6.37 -7.14 -27.59
CA ALA A 75 -6.15 -8.42 -28.23
C ALA A 75 -7.20 -8.73 -29.30
N LEU A 76 -8.48 -8.49 -29.00
CA LEU A 76 -9.59 -8.67 -29.95
C LEU A 76 -9.48 -7.75 -31.16
N ASP A 77 -9.02 -6.51 -30.95
CA ASP A 77 -8.80 -5.51 -31.99
C ASP A 77 -7.51 -5.72 -32.79
N GLY A 78 -6.67 -6.70 -32.42
CA GLY A 78 -5.34 -6.89 -33.01
C GLY A 78 -4.34 -5.77 -32.72
N LYS A 79 -4.57 -4.97 -31.67
CA LYS A 79 -3.73 -3.84 -31.23
C LYS A 79 -2.81 -4.20 -30.05
N TRP A 80 -2.92 -5.41 -29.52
CA TRP A 80 -2.10 -5.84 -28.40
C TRP A 80 -0.61 -5.83 -28.74
N THR A 81 0.20 -5.29 -27.83
CA THR A 81 1.65 -5.22 -27.97
C THR A 81 2.33 -5.65 -26.67
N THR A 82 3.56 -6.15 -26.77
CA THR A 82 4.39 -6.46 -25.61
C THR A 82 4.86 -5.16 -24.95
N GLY A 83 4.89 -5.13 -23.61
CA GLY A 83 5.31 -3.95 -22.87
C GLY A 83 5.10 -4.09 -21.37
N GLN A 84 5.45 -3.04 -20.64
CA GLN A 84 5.20 -2.93 -19.20
C GLN A 84 4.01 -1.99 -18.96
N SER A 85 3.21 -2.33 -17.95
CA SER A 85 2.12 -1.47 -17.46
C SER A 85 2.29 -1.29 -15.96
N TRP A 86 2.25 -0.04 -15.51
CA TRP A 86 2.27 0.31 -14.10
C TRP A 86 1.09 1.23 -13.81
N TRP A 87 -0.02 0.64 -13.37
CA TRP A 87 -1.27 1.37 -13.15
C TRP A 87 -1.46 1.64 -11.66
N GLY A 88 -1.89 2.86 -11.34
CA GLY A 88 -2.13 3.31 -9.98
C GLY A 88 -3.51 3.92 -9.81
N VAL A 89 -3.57 4.97 -8.97
CA VAL A 89 -4.81 5.71 -8.69
C VAL A 89 -5.35 6.40 -9.94
N LYS A 90 -4.46 6.89 -10.82
CA LYS A 90 -4.81 7.56 -12.07
C LYS A 90 -5.66 6.68 -12.99
N GLU A 91 -5.27 5.43 -13.16
CA GLU A 91 -5.95 4.43 -14.01
C GLU A 91 -7.10 3.72 -13.28
N GLY A 92 -7.30 4.01 -11.99
CA GLY A 92 -8.31 3.34 -11.16
C GLY A 92 -7.96 1.90 -10.80
N ALA A 93 -6.68 1.52 -10.90
CA ALA A 93 -6.20 0.19 -10.55
C ALA A 93 -5.91 0.05 -9.05
N ILE A 94 -5.58 1.16 -8.37
CA ILE A 94 -5.30 1.19 -6.93
C ILE A 94 -6.21 2.23 -6.28
N ASP A 95 -6.78 1.89 -5.12
CA ASP A 95 -7.57 2.85 -4.34
C ASP A 95 -7.49 2.57 -2.83
N ILE A 96 -7.80 3.58 -2.02
CA ILE A 96 -8.13 3.43 -0.60
C ILE A 96 -9.65 3.55 -0.41
N VAL A 97 -10.25 2.54 0.22
CA VAL A 97 -11.71 2.45 0.40
C VAL A 97 -12.09 2.15 1.84
N SER A 98 -13.37 2.34 2.15
CA SER A 98 -14.00 1.93 3.40
C SER A 98 -13.28 2.50 4.64
N ILE A 99 -12.95 3.80 4.58
CA ILE A 99 -12.33 4.50 5.69
C ILE A 99 -13.28 4.48 6.89
N ALA A 100 -12.80 3.97 8.03
CA ALA A 100 -13.60 3.76 9.22
C ALA A 100 -14.25 5.05 9.74
N GLU A 101 -15.43 4.91 10.34
CA GLU A 101 -16.22 6.05 10.82
C GLU A 101 -15.49 6.87 11.87
N ASP A 102 -14.71 6.21 12.73
CA ASP A 102 -13.95 6.80 13.83
C ASP A 102 -12.64 7.48 13.42
N VAL A 103 -12.28 7.46 12.12
CA VAL A 103 -11.19 8.29 11.60
C VAL A 103 -11.66 9.76 11.54
N PRO A 104 -10.91 10.72 12.13
CA PRO A 104 -11.29 12.12 12.15
C PRO A 104 -11.54 12.71 10.76
N ALA A 105 -12.48 13.66 10.68
CA ALA A 105 -12.89 14.27 9.42
C ALA A 105 -11.71 14.95 8.70
N GLU A 106 -10.82 15.62 9.43
CA GLU A 106 -9.64 16.25 8.83
C GLU A 106 -8.68 15.24 8.19
N ILE A 107 -8.61 14.02 8.72
CA ILE A 107 -7.80 12.94 8.15
C ILE A 107 -8.46 12.40 6.89
N LYS A 108 -9.79 12.22 6.88
CA LYS A 108 -10.54 11.84 5.68
C LYS A 108 -10.32 12.85 4.55
N THR A 109 -10.40 14.15 4.85
CA THR A 109 -10.12 15.21 3.86
C THR A 109 -8.69 15.16 3.34
N LYS A 110 -7.69 14.90 4.20
CA LYS A 110 -6.30 14.73 3.76
C LYS A 110 -6.14 13.54 2.82
N VAL A 111 -6.79 12.41 3.11
CA VAL A 111 -6.78 11.23 2.23
C VAL A 111 -7.35 11.56 0.86
N GLU A 112 -8.51 12.22 0.80
CA GLU A 112 -9.12 12.63 -0.47
C GLU A 112 -8.22 13.61 -1.26
N THR A 113 -7.55 14.54 -0.55
CA THR A 113 -6.61 15.48 -1.18
C THR A 113 -5.42 14.74 -1.80
N VAL A 114 -4.82 13.79 -1.07
CA VAL A 114 -3.70 12.97 -1.57
C VAL A 114 -4.16 12.10 -2.73
N LYS A 115 -5.34 11.46 -2.63
CA LYS A 115 -5.92 10.63 -3.69
C LYS A 115 -6.16 11.43 -4.97
N ALA A 116 -6.71 12.65 -4.86
CA ALA A 116 -6.86 13.56 -6.00
C ALA A 116 -5.49 13.91 -6.61
N GLY A 117 -4.51 14.23 -5.78
CA GLY A 117 -3.15 14.56 -6.24
C GLY A 117 -2.42 13.39 -6.90
N LEU A 118 -2.63 12.15 -6.43
CA LEU A 118 -2.10 10.94 -7.07
C LEU A 118 -2.76 10.68 -8.41
N LYS A 119 -4.05 11.03 -8.55
CA LYS A 119 -4.82 10.86 -9.78
C LYS A 119 -4.41 11.86 -10.85
N ASP A 120 -4.27 13.13 -10.49
CA ASP A 120 -3.93 14.21 -11.43
C ASP A 120 -2.42 14.44 -11.62
N GLY A 121 -1.59 13.81 -10.78
CA GLY A 121 -0.12 13.88 -10.83
C GLY A 121 0.47 15.06 -10.05
N SER A 122 -0.32 15.86 -9.34
CA SER A 122 0.16 16.95 -8.49
C SER A 122 0.78 16.49 -7.18
N PHE A 123 0.54 15.24 -6.76
CA PHE A 123 1.16 14.62 -5.60
C PHE A 123 2.07 13.45 -6.01
N SER A 124 3.29 13.41 -5.47
CA SER A 124 4.26 12.34 -5.72
C SER A 124 4.75 11.74 -4.39
N ILE A 125 4.58 10.42 -4.23
CA ILE A 125 4.97 9.68 -3.01
C ILE A 125 6.49 9.76 -2.81
N TRP A 126 7.25 9.52 -3.88
CA TRP A 126 8.71 9.46 -3.86
C TRP A 126 9.34 10.81 -4.23
N LYS A 127 8.93 11.88 -3.54
CA LYS A 127 9.53 13.20 -3.66
C LYS A 127 10.48 13.45 -2.48
N GLY A 128 11.71 13.86 -2.77
CA GLY A 128 12.72 14.13 -1.76
C GLY A 128 12.43 15.35 -0.89
N PRO A 129 13.08 15.43 0.28
CA PRO A 129 14.24 14.65 0.66
C PRO A 129 13.88 13.26 1.21
N ILE A 130 14.49 12.21 0.66
CA ILE A 130 14.39 10.84 1.16
C ILE A 130 15.78 10.34 1.52
N VAL A 131 15.92 9.83 2.73
CA VAL A 131 17.18 9.35 3.31
C VAL A 131 17.03 7.87 3.63
N GLY A 132 18.08 7.10 3.36
CA GLY A 132 18.16 5.68 3.68
C GLY A 132 18.27 5.43 5.19
N GLN A 133 17.97 4.21 5.58
CA GLN A 133 18.16 3.72 6.95
C GLN A 133 19.62 3.84 7.41
N ASP A 134 20.56 3.78 6.46
CA ASP A 134 22.00 3.96 6.67
C ASP A 134 22.45 5.44 6.70
N GLY A 135 21.51 6.39 6.57
CA GLY A 135 21.77 7.83 6.59
C GLY A 135 22.19 8.43 5.24
N LYS A 136 22.32 7.64 4.18
CA LYS A 136 22.64 8.17 2.84
C LYS A 136 21.44 8.84 2.19
N GLU A 137 21.68 9.91 1.45
CA GLU A 137 20.63 10.51 0.61
C GLU A 137 20.25 9.54 -0.51
N LEU A 138 18.94 9.31 -0.68
CA LEU A 138 18.37 8.46 -1.73
C LEU A 138 17.68 9.29 -2.81
N VAL A 139 16.93 10.32 -2.40
CA VAL A 139 16.27 11.27 -3.30
C VAL A 139 16.51 12.67 -2.76
N ALA A 140 17.18 13.51 -3.55
CA ALA A 140 17.49 14.88 -3.18
C ALA A 140 16.20 15.71 -2.99
N LYS A 141 16.30 16.76 -2.18
CA LYS A 141 15.18 17.68 -1.91
C LYS A 141 14.52 18.15 -3.21
N ASP A 142 13.18 18.18 -3.22
CA ASP A 142 12.33 18.62 -4.34
C ASP A 142 12.44 17.79 -5.64
N THR A 143 13.26 16.74 -5.66
CA THR A 143 13.37 15.79 -6.78
C THR A 143 12.31 14.70 -6.65
N VAL A 144 11.66 14.35 -7.75
CA VAL A 144 10.74 13.20 -7.83
C VAL A 144 11.52 12.02 -8.41
N ALA A 145 11.47 10.87 -7.74
CA ALA A 145 12.09 9.64 -8.22
C ALA A 145 11.41 9.12 -9.50
N ASP A 146 12.20 8.54 -10.40
CA ASP A 146 11.72 7.93 -11.64
C ASP A 146 11.44 6.42 -11.48
N ASP A 147 10.83 5.82 -12.49
CA ASP A 147 10.50 4.38 -12.48
C ASP A 147 11.75 3.48 -12.36
N LYS A 148 12.91 3.97 -12.82
CA LYS A 148 14.19 3.25 -12.68
C LYS A 148 14.60 3.18 -11.21
N PHE A 149 14.46 4.26 -10.46
CA PHE A 149 14.66 4.26 -9.02
C PHE A 149 13.68 3.31 -8.34
N LEU A 150 12.39 3.39 -8.67
CA LEU A 150 11.35 2.60 -8.02
C LEU A 150 11.48 1.09 -8.27
N SER A 151 11.81 0.69 -9.51
CA SER A 151 12.08 -0.71 -9.85
C SER A 151 13.39 -1.25 -9.25
N GLY A 152 14.28 -0.35 -8.81
CA GLY A 152 15.54 -0.68 -8.15
C GLY A 152 15.50 -0.66 -6.61
N VAL A 153 14.32 -0.48 -5.99
CA VAL A 153 14.21 -0.41 -4.53
C VAL A 153 14.68 -1.71 -3.88
N GLY A 154 15.77 -1.60 -3.12
CA GLY A 154 16.39 -2.70 -2.39
C GLY A 154 17.07 -2.21 -1.11
N PHE A 155 16.51 -1.17 -0.51
CA PHE A 155 16.97 -0.50 0.70
C PHE A 155 15.75 -0.14 1.55
N TYR A 156 15.98 0.22 2.81
CA TYR A 156 14.98 0.84 3.65
C TYR A 156 15.27 2.33 3.83
N VAL A 157 14.20 3.12 4.02
CA VAL A 157 14.30 4.54 4.36
C VAL A 157 14.55 4.73 5.86
N LYS A 158 15.02 5.91 6.24
CA LYS A 158 15.22 6.30 7.64
C LYS A 158 13.92 6.13 8.43
N GLY A 159 14.02 5.48 9.60
CA GLY A 159 12.89 5.20 10.49
C GLY A 159 12.34 3.77 10.37
N VAL A 160 12.71 3.01 9.35
CA VAL A 160 12.41 1.58 9.28
C VAL A 160 13.40 0.82 10.17
N GLU A 161 12.90 -0.15 10.92
CA GLU A 161 13.70 -1.11 11.68
C GLU A 161 13.71 -2.46 10.96
N GLY A 162 14.84 -3.19 11.02
CA GLY A 162 15.06 -4.43 10.27
C GLY A 162 16.19 -4.32 9.26
N LYS A 163 16.42 -5.39 8.49
CA LYS A 163 17.47 -5.47 7.46
C LYS A 163 16.87 -6.07 6.19
N VAL A 164 17.28 -5.52 5.05
CA VAL A 164 16.89 -6.09 3.74
C VAL A 164 17.41 -7.53 3.68
N PRO A 165 16.54 -8.54 3.48
CA PRO A 165 16.99 -9.93 3.41
C PRO A 165 17.94 -10.18 2.22
N GLY A 166 18.91 -11.06 2.40
CA GLY A 166 19.83 -11.47 1.32
C GLY A 166 20.87 -10.43 0.91
N LYS A 167 21.10 -9.41 1.73
CA LYS A 167 22.21 -8.44 1.61
C LYS A 167 23.16 -8.53 2.80
#